data_AF-A0A2A4EEA5-F1
#
_entry.id   AF-A0A2A4EEA5-F1
#
_cell.length_a   1.000
_cell.length_b   1.000
_cell.length_c   1.000
_cell.angle_alpha   90.00
_cell.angle_beta   90.00
_cell.angle_gamma   90.00
#
_symmetry.space_group_name_H-M   'P 1'
#
loop_
_entity.id
_entity.type
_entity.pdbx_description
1 polymer ?
#
loop_
_entity_poly.entity_id
_entity_poly.type
_entity_poly.pdbx_seq_one_letter_code
_entity_poly.pdbx_strand_id
1 'polypeptide(L)'
;MSYAGDSSIGARVRAVEKEYLAKQTRLFVTFALVEGPILLLGVVLIYGLGVIDPEIGVWVLMAIALVGGFVLSALLLRLIRTRAAAVAQARGENPLF
;
A
#
# COMPACT_ATOMS: atom_id res chain seq x y z
N MET A 1 18.48 -28.99 -23.59
CA MET A 1 18.88 -28.71 -22.19
C MET A 1 18.40 -27.30 -21.80
N SER A 2 17.16 -27.14 -21.33
CA SER A 2 16.54 -25.83 -20.96
C SER A 2 16.11 -25.72 -19.48
N TYR A 3 16.25 -26.81 -18.70
CA TYR A 3 15.65 -26.91 -17.35
C TYR A 3 16.36 -26.09 -16.25
N ALA A 4 17.66 -25.79 -16.39
CA ALA A 4 18.41 -25.01 -15.40
C ALA A 4 18.15 -23.49 -15.54
N GLY A 5 17.90 -23.01 -16.76
CA GLY A 5 17.58 -21.61 -17.05
C GLY A 5 16.20 -21.23 -16.49
N ASP A 6 15.17 -22.01 -16.83
CA ASP A 6 13.79 -21.76 -16.41
C ASP A 6 13.59 -21.87 -14.89
N SER A 7 14.27 -22.82 -14.23
CA SER A 7 14.20 -22.96 -12.77
C SER A 7 14.85 -21.76 -12.04
N SER A 8 15.96 -21.24 -12.57
CA SER A 8 16.63 -20.05 -12.01
C SER A 8 15.84 -18.76 -12.20
N ILE A 9 15.14 -18.60 -13.34
CA ILE A 9 14.27 -17.44 -13.61
C ILE A 9 13.02 -17.52 -12.73
N GLY A 10 12.38 -18.69 -12.66
CA GLY A 10 11.22 -18.91 -11.78
C GLY A 10 11.54 -18.64 -10.31
N ALA A 11 12.71 -19.06 -9.83
CA ALA A 11 13.17 -18.78 -8.46
C ALA A 11 13.33 -17.27 -8.20
N ARG A 12 13.93 -16.53 -9.16
CA ARG A 12 14.10 -15.07 -9.07
C ARG A 12 12.76 -14.33 -9.06
N VAL A 13 11.83 -14.70 -9.93
CA VAL A 13 10.48 -14.09 -9.96
C VAL A 13 9.74 -14.33 -8.65
N ARG A 14 9.74 -15.56 -8.11
CA ARG A 14 9.10 -15.87 -6.82
C ARG A 14 9.71 -15.09 -5.66
N ALA A 15 11.02 -14.90 -5.65
CA ALA A 15 11.70 -14.08 -4.64
C ALA A 15 11.23 -12.62 -4.69
N VAL A 16 11.15 -12.04 -5.90
CA VAL A 16 10.61 -10.68 -6.12
C VAL A 16 9.17 -10.61 -5.64
N GLU A 17 8.30 -11.55 -6.01
CA GLU A 17 6.90 -11.53 -5.57
C GLU A 17 6.75 -11.57 -4.04
N LYS A 18 7.52 -12.43 -3.36
CA LYS A 18 7.51 -12.52 -1.91
C LYS A 18 7.95 -11.21 -1.24
N GLU A 19 8.98 -10.56 -1.79
CA GLU A 19 9.46 -9.27 -1.29
C GLU A 19 8.39 -8.17 -1.43
N TYR A 20 7.74 -8.08 -2.59
CA TYR A 20 6.72 -7.06 -2.84
C TYR A 20 5.43 -7.31 -2.05
N LEU A 21 5.07 -8.58 -1.78
CA LEU A 21 4.00 -8.92 -0.85
C LEU A 21 4.33 -8.43 0.57
N ALA A 22 5.55 -8.64 1.05
CA ALA A 22 5.97 -8.14 2.36
C ALA A 22 5.93 -6.60 2.43
N LYS A 23 6.38 -5.91 1.36
CA LYS A 23 6.27 -4.45 1.24
C LYS A 23 4.81 -3.97 1.26
N GLN A 24 3.92 -4.69 0.56
CA GLN A 24 2.48 -4.38 0.55
C GLN A 24 1.86 -4.53 1.94
N THR A 25 2.11 -5.65 2.63
CA THR A 25 1.63 -5.87 4.00
C THR A 25 2.14 -4.78 4.94
N ARG A 26 3.44 -4.44 4.87
CA ARG A 26 4.02 -3.37 5.68
C ARG A 26 3.36 -2.02 5.42
N LEU A 27 3.04 -1.71 4.16
CA LEU A 27 2.33 -0.48 3.79
C LEU A 27 0.95 -0.42 4.45
N PHE A 28 0.15 -1.48 4.35
CA PHE A 28 -1.18 -1.54 4.99
C PHE A 28 -1.10 -1.44 6.52
N VAL A 29 -0.17 -2.16 7.15
CA VAL A 29 0.01 -2.11 8.61
C VAL A 29 0.42 -0.71 9.04
N THR A 30 1.36 -0.08 8.34
CA THR A 30 1.80 1.29 8.66
C THR A 30 0.66 2.28 8.46
N PHE A 31 -0.13 2.14 7.39
CA PHE A 31 -1.30 2.97 7.15
C PHE A 31 -2.33 2.82 8.28
N ALA A 32 -2.68 1.58 8.66
CA ALA A 32 -3.64 1.34 9.73
C ALA A 32 -3.16 1.88 11.10
N LEU A 33 -1.86 1.76 11.39
CA LEU A 33 -1.26 2.30 12.61
C LEU A 33 -1.23 3.83 12.67
N VAL A 34 -1.37 4.52 11.53
CA VAL A 34 -1.40 5.99 11.47
C VAL A 34 -2.84 6.49 11.33
N GLU A 35 -3.55 6.03 10.30
CA GLU A 35 -4.92 6.46 10.00
C GLU A 35 -5.90 6.07 11.10
N GLY A 36 -5.75 4.86 11.67
CA GLY A 36 -6.63 4.35 12.72
C GLY A 36 -6.66 5.26 13.95
N PRO A 37 -5.50 5.59 14.56
CA PRO A 37 -5.45 6.56 15.65
C PRO A 37 -5.95 7.95 15.29
N ILE A 38 -5.68 8.45 14.08
CA ILE A 38 -6.16 9.77 13.64
C ILE A 38 -7.69 9.80 13.64
N LEU A 39 -8.33 8.81 13.02
CA LEU A 39 -9.78 8.71 12.97
C LEU A 39 -10.38 8.47 14.36
N LEU A 40 -9.76 7.62 15.18
CA LEU A 40 -10.20 7.37 16.56
C LEU A 40 -10.16 8.65 17.40
N LEU A 41 -9.07 9.41 17.32
CA LEU A 41 -8.96 10.70 18.01
C LEU A 41 -10.01 11.68 17.51
N GLY A 42 -10.24 11.74 16.19
CA GLY A 42 -11.31 12.56 15.63
C GLY A 42 -12.68 12.21 16.21
N VAL A 43 -13.02 10.92 16.28
CA VAL A 43 -14.28 10.45 16.89
C VAL A 43 -14.37 10.85 18.37
N VAL A 44 -13.31 10.67 19.15
CA VAL A 44 -13.28 11.06 20.57
C VAL A 44 -13.44 12.58 20.74
N LEU A 45 -12.80 13.38 19.88
CA LEU A 45 -12.93 14.85 19.92
C LEU A 45 -14.34 15.33 19.61
N ILE A 46 -14.99 14.72 18.60
CA ILE A 46 -16.33 15.11 18.16
C ILE A 46 -17.39 14.62 19.16
N TYR A 47 -17.40 13.33 19.49
CA TYR A 47 -18.49 12.70 20.24
C TYR A 47 -18.21 12.54 21.72
N GLY A 48 -16.95 12.40 22.12
CA GLY A 48 -16.56 12.22 23.52
C GLY A 48 -16.37 13.54 24.26
N LEU A 49 -15.72 14.50 23.60
CA LEU A 49 -15.37 15.80 24.19
C LEU A 49 -16.24 16.96 23.68
N GLY A 50 -16.99 16.78 22.60
CA GLY A 50 -17.88 17.81 22.05
C GLY A 50 -17.13 19.04 21.52
N VAL A 51 -15.88 18.88 21.06
CA VAL A 51 -15.04 19.99 20.58
C VAL A 51 -15.55 20.55 19.24
N ILE A 52 -16.24 19.72 18.46
CA ILE A 52 -16.76 20.04 17.13
C ILE A 52 -18.20 19.55 17.09
N ASP A 53 -19.09 20.33 16.47
CA ASP A 53 -20.47 19.93 16.22
C ASP A 53 -20.53 18.60 15.45
N PRO A 54 -21.31 17.60 15.91
CA PRO A 54 -21.35 16.27 15.30
C PRO A 54 -21.66 16.28 13.80
N GLU A 55 -22.55 17.17 13.36
CA GLU A 55 -22.95 17.27 11.96
C GLU A 55 -21.77 17.69 11.07
N ILE A 56 -20.93 18.63 11.53
CA ILE A 56 -19.71 19.04 10.83
C ILE A 56 -18.61 17.99 11.00
N GLY A 57 -18.50 17.40 12.19
CA GLY A 57 -17.49 16.40 12.54
C GLY A 57 -17.51 15.18 11.63
N VAL A 58 -18.70 14.71 11.22
CA VAL A 58 -18.83 13.60 10.26
C VAL A 58 -18.17 13.93 8.92
N TRP A 59 -18.40 15.14 8.40
CA TRP A 59 -17.78 15.58 7.14
C TRP A 59 -16.26 15.68 7.27
N VAL A 60 -15.75 16.10 8.42
CA VAL A 60 -14.31 16.14 8.71
C VAL A 60 -13.71 14.74 8.72
N LEU A 61 -14.31 13.79 9.44
CA LEU A 61 -13.85 12.40 9.48
C LEU A 61 -13.87 11.76 8.10
N MET A 62 -14.93 12.02 7.33
CA MET A 62 -15.03 11.51 5.98
C MET A 62 -13.97 12.11 5.05
N ALA A 63 -13.70 13.42 5.15
CA ALA A 63 -12.64 14.06 4.38
C ALA A 63 -11.26 13.46 4.71
N ILE A 64 -10.97 13.21 5.98
CA ILE A 64 -9.74 12.53 6.42
C ILE A 64 -9.65 11.14 5.79
N ALA A 65 -10.69 10.32 5.94
CA ALA A 65 -10.70 8.96 5.40
C ALA A 65 -10.55 8.93 3.87
N LEU A 66 -11.14 9.88 3.15
CA LEU A 66 -10.98 10.02 1.70
C LEU A 66 -9.55 10.36 1.32
N VAL A 67 -8.91 11.30 2.03
CA VAL A 67 -7.51 11.66 1.81
C VAL A 67 -6.59 10.48 2.13
N GLY A 68 -6.79 9.81 3.26
CA GLY A 68 -6.04 8.61 3.65
C GLY A 68 -6.17 7.49 2.61
N GLY A 69 -7.40 7.19 2.19
CA GLY A 69 -7.68 6.20 1.14
C GLY A 69 -7.05 6.55 -0.21
N PHE A 70 -7.09 7.84 -0.60
CA PHE A 70 -6.43 8.32 -1.82
C PHE A 70 -4.92 8.15 -1.77
N VAL A 71 -4.28 8.55 -0.66
CA VAL A 71 -2.83 8.39 -0.44
C VAL A 71 -2.45 6.91 -0.49
N LEU A 72 -3.18 6.04 0.20
CA LEU A 72 -2.93 4.60 0.19
C LEU A 72 -3.05 4.02 -1.23
N SER A 73 -4.10 4.40 -1.97
CA SER A 73 -4.30 3.99 -3.36
C SER A 73 -3.13 4.41 -4.25
N ALA A 74 -2.68 5.66 -4.15
CA ALA A 74 -1.53 6.16 -4.90
C ALA A 74 -0.23 5.40 -4.58
N LEU A 75 0.01 5.08 -3.30
CA LEU A 75 1.17 4.30 -2.87
C LEU A 75 1.11 2.85 -3.35
N LEU A 76 -0.06 2.22 -3.31
CA LEU A 76 -0.27 0.88 -3.84
C LEU A 76 -0.04 0.82 -5.36
N LEU A 77 -0.55 1.81 -6.11
CA LEU A 77 -0.29 1.89 -7.55
C LEU A 77 1.20 2.03 -7.87
N ARG A 78 1.94 2.83 -7.08
CA ARG A 78 3.40 2.92 -7.21
C ARG A 78 4.07 1.58 -6.91
N LEU A 79 3.62 0.86 -5.88
CA LEU A 79 4.15 -0.46 -5.53
C LEU A 79 3.87 -1.51 -6.62
N ILE A 80 2.68 -1.50 -7.21
CA ILE A 80 2.30 -2.42 -8.30
C ILE A 80 3.15 -2.15 -9.55
N ARG A 81 3.31 -0.88 -9.93
CA ARG A 81 4.15 -0.50 -11.09
C ARG A 81 5.60 -0.92 -10.90
N THR A 82 6.16 -0.69 -9.71
CA THR A 82 7.53 -1.11 -9.39
C THR A 82 7.68 -2.62 -9.32
N ARG A 83 6.67 -3.36 -8.83
CA ARG A 83 6.64 -4.82 -8.88
C ARG A 83 6.67 -5.33 -10.32
N ALA A 84 5.83 -4.76 -11.20
CA ALA A 84 5.77 -5.17 -12.60
C ALA A 84 7.13 -4.98 -13.30
N ALA A 85 7.78 -3.84 -13.09
CA ALA A 85 9.11 -3.57 -13.62
C ALA A 85 10.17 -4.55 -13.06
N ALA A 86 10.16 -4.82 -11.76
CA ALA A 86 11.10 -5.76 -11.14
C ALA A 86 10.90 -7.21 -11.61
N VAL A 87 9.66 -7.63 -11.87
CA VAL A 87 9.35 -8.94 -12.43
C VAL A 87 9.83 -9.05 -13.88
N ALA A 88 9.61 -8.03 -14.72
CA ALA A 88 10.12 -7.99 -16.09
C ALA A 88 11.66 -8.10 -16.12
N GLN A 89 12.34 -7.34 -15.26
CA GLN A 89 13.78 -7.42 -15.09
C GLN A 89 14.25 -8.81 -14.61
N ALA A 90 13.54 -9.43 -13.66
CA ALA A 90 13.85 -10.77 -13.18
C ALA A 90 13.64 -11.87 -14.23
N ARG A 91 12.78 -11.62 -15.23
CA ARG A 91 12.58 -12.49 -16.40
C ARG A 91 13.66 -12.32 -17.47
N GLY A 92 14.50 -11.28 -17.37
CA GLY A 92 15.51 -10.96 -18.37
C GLY A 92 14.99 -10.11 -19.54
N GLU A 93 13.75 -9.61 -19.45
CA GLU A 93 13.21 -8.61 -20.38
C GLU A 93 13.85 -7.26 -20.03
N ASN A 94 15.03 -6.99 -20.59
CA ASN A 94 15.72 -5.72 -20.39
C ASN A 94 15.13 -4.68 -21.36
N PRO A 95 14.55 -3.55 -20.92
CA PRO A 95 14.01 -2.52 -21.83
C PRO A 95 15.10 -1.68 -22.54
N LEU A 96 16.38 -2.07 -22.44
CA LEU A 96 17.53 -1.35 -23.00
C LEU A 96 18.28 -2.11 -24.12
N PHE A 97 17.85 -3.34 -24.48
CA PHE A 97 18.34 -4.09 -25.64
C PHE A 97 17.23 -4.95 -26.26
#